data_AF-A0A2H8TUL7-F1
#
_entry.id   AF-A0A2H8TUL7-F1
#
_cell.length_a   1.000
_cell.length_b   1.000
_cell.length_c   1.000
_cell.angle_alpha   90.00
_cell.angle_beta   90.00
_cell.angle_gamma   90.00
#
_symmetry.space_group_name_H-M   'P 1'
#
loop_
_entity.id
_entity.type
_entity.pdbx_description
1 polymer ?
#
loop_
_entity_poly.entity_id
_entity_poly.type
_entity_poly.pdbx_seq_one_letter_code
_entity_poly.pdbx_strand_id
1 'polypeptide(L)'
;MDDQAYENIHVVASILKMYLRLLPIPLITYDVHPLVIQALEIQMSWERLAEVRAALKKLPPAHYNTLSYLMAHLHRVTLRLDENKMTAQNLSTVFAPTLMPMPDLIDFKGTIPDMNRDISALHMIIENQNAIFN
;
A
#
# COMPACT_ATOMS: atom_id res chain seq x y z
N MET A 1 22.90 25.86 4.11
CA MET A 1 21.59 25.18 4.16
C MET A 1 21.76 24.09 5.18
N ASP A 2 21.06 24.18 6.29
CA ASP A 2 21.33 23.36 7.48
C ASP A 2 20.92 21.90 7.24
N ASP A 3 21.91 21.02 7.08
CA ASP A 3 21.75 19.56 7.00
C ASP A 3 21.13 18.95 8.28
N GLN A 4 21.05 19.75 9.36
CA GLN A 4 20.47 19.37 10.65
C GLN A 4 18.95 19.10 10.61
N ALA A 5 18.21 19.67 9.64
CA ALA A 5 16.75 19.55 9.60
C ALA A 5 16.26 18.11 9.29
N TYR A 6 17.14 17.22 8.85
CA TYR A 6 16.85 15.84 8.48
C TYR A 6 17.53 14.79 9.38
N GLU A 7 18.00 15.17 10.57
CA GLU A 7 18.75 14.26 11.47
C GLU A 7 17.98 12.98 11.85
N ASN A 8 16.66 12.97 11.74
CA ASN A 8 15.86 11.79 12.06
C ASN A 8 15.08 11.27 10.84
N ILE A 9 15.62 10.22 10.21
CA ILE A 9 14.97 9.50 9.10
C ILE A 9 13.56 8.99 9.44
N HIS A 10 13.27 8.71 10.72
CA HIS A 10 11.94 8.31 11.17
C HIS A 10 10.92 9.45 11.09
N VAL A 11 11.36 10.71 11.23
CA VAL A 11 10.50 11.89 11.03
C VAL A 11 10.11 12.00 9.55
N VAL A 12 11.08 11.86 8.63
CA VAL A 12 10.81 11.89 7.19
C VAL A 12 9.83 10.77 6.79
N ALA A 13 10.06 9.55 7.27
CA ALA A 13 9.15 8.43 7.04
C ALA A 13 7.74 8.68 7.62
N SER A 14 7.66 9.35 8.78
CA SER A 14 6.39 9.70 9.42
C SER A 14 5.63 10.77 8.65
N ILE A 15 6.32 11.79 8.14
CA ILE A 15 5.74 12.84 7.31
C ILE A 15 5.21 12.25 6.00
N LEU A 16 5.96 11.34 5.35
CA LEU A 16 5.49 10.66 4.14
C LEU A 16 4.17 9.91 4.38
N LYS A 17 4.11 9.12 5.45
CA LYS A 17 2.88 8.40 5.83
C LYS A 17 1.74 9.37 6.14
N MET A 18 2.03 10.47 6.83
CA MET A 18 1.04 11.49 7.16
C MET A 18 0.49 12.16 5.89
N TYR A 19 1.35 12.54 4.95
CA TYR A 19 0.94 13.13 3.67
C TYR A 19 -0.03 12.22 2.91
N LEU A 20 0.31 10.94 2.79
CA LEU A 20 -0.54 9.95 2.09
C LEU A 20 -1.88 9.73 2.80
N ARG A 21 -1.89 9.72 4.14
CA ARG A 21 -3.12 9.59 4.94
C ARG A 21 -4.04 10.81 4.82
N LEU A 22 -3.48 12.00 4.59
CA LEU A 22 -4.23 13.25 4.50
C LEU A 22 -4.78 13.52 3.09
N LEU A 23 -4.57 12.63 2.13
CA LEU A 23 -5.16 12.78 0.80
C LEU A 23 -6.70 12.79 0.90
N PRO A 24 -7.41 13.68 0.18
CA PRO A 24 -8.87 13.69 0.17
C PRO A 24 -9.49 12.38 -0.32
N ILE A 25 -8.77 11.69 -1.21
CA ILE A 25 -9.09 10.35 -1.70
C ILE A 25 -7.85 9.49 -1.41
N PRO A 26 -8.00 8.31 -0.79
CA PRO A 26 -6.86 7.46 -0.47
C PRO A 26 -6.10 7.03 -1.72
N LEU A 27 -4.82 6.70 -1.54
CA LEU A 27 -3.94 6.38 -2.66
C LEU A 27 -4.47 5.19 -3.47
N ILE A 28 -4.93 4.14 -2.80
CA ILE A 28 -5.79 3.12 -3.40
C ILE A 28 -7.23 3.60 -3.14
N THR A 29 -7.90 4.04 -4.20
CA THR A 29 -9.21 4.69 -4.09
C THR A 29 -10.29 3.73 -3.59
N TYR A 30 -11.37 4.29 -3.05
CA TYR A 30 -12.52 3.50 -2.58
C TYR A 30 -13.16 2.62 -3.66
N ASP A 31 -13.06 3.02 -4.94
CA ASP A 31 -13.58 2.23 -6.06
C ASP A 31 -12.68 1.05 -6.43
N VAL A 32 -11.36 1.17 -6.18
CA VAL A 32 -10.36 0.16 -6.55
C VAL A 32 -10.11 -0.81 -5.42
N HIS A 33 -10.19 -0.38 -4.17
CA HIS A 33 -9.96 -1.21 -2.98
C HIS A 33 -10.75 -2.54 -3.02
N PRO A 34 -12.09 -2.56 -3.22
CA PRO A 34 -12.85 -3.82 -3.27
C PRO A 34 -12.39 -4.76 -4.38
N LEU A 35 -11.94 -4.23 -5.52
CA LEU A 35 -11.45 -5.03 -6.65
C LEU A 35 -10.13 -5.74 -6.31
N VAL A 36 -9.25 -5.05 -5.59
CA VAL A 36 -7.98 -5.64 -5.11
C VAL A 36 -8.26 -6.74 -4.08
N ILE A 37 -9.20 -6.51 -3.15
CA ILE A 37 -9.57 -7.51 -2.14
C ILE A 37 -10.24 -8.73 -2.78
N GLN A 38 -11.10 -8.52 -3.78
CA GLN A 38 -11.72 -9.63 -4.52
C GLN A 38 -10.68 -10.45 -5.28
N ALA A 39 -9.69 -9.80 -5.89
CA ALA A 39 -8.61 -10.50 -6.60
C ALA A 39 -7.83 -11.47 -5.68
N LEU A 40 -7.70 -11.16 -4.38
CA LEU A 40 -7.05 -12.05 -3.41
C LEU A 40 -7.73 -13.42 -3.24
N GLU A 41 -9.01 -13.54 -3.58
CA GLU A 41 -9.77 -14.81 -3.45
C GLU A 41 -9.40 -15.83 -4.54
N ILE A 42 -8.75 -15.36 -5.61
CA ILE A 42 -8.32 -16.20 -6.74
C ILE A 42 -7.23 -17.16 -6.29
N GLN A 43 -7.45 -18.46 -6.48
CA GLN A 43 -6.53 -19.51 -6.00
C GLN A 43 -5.22 -19.56 -6.80
N MET A 44 -5.29 -19.34 -8.11
CA MET A 44 -4.13 -19.39 -9.00
C MET A 44 -3.30 -18.11 -8.88
N SER A 45 -2.03 -18.23 -8.53
CA SER A 45 -1.15 -17.09 -8.24
C SER A 45 -0.97 -16.14 -9.44
N TRP A 46 -0.79 -16.68 -10.64
CA TRP A 46 -0.61 -15.88 -11.86
C TRP A 46 -1.88 -15.11 -12.24
N GLU A 47 -3.05 -15.74 -12.08
CA GLU A 47 -4.36 -15.14 -12.36
C GLU A 47 -4.68 -14.06 -11.32
N ARG A 48 -4.38 -14.33 -10.04
CA ARG A 48 -4.46 -13.35 -8.95
C ARG A 48 -3.65 -12.09 -9.26
N LEU A 49 -2.39 -12.24 -9.69
CA LEU A 49 -1.54 -11.10 -10.05
C LEU A 49 -2.08 -10.32 -11.25
N ALA A 50 -2.62 -11.03 -12.25
CA ALA A 50 -3.24 -10.39 -13.41
C ALA A 50 -4.46 -9.54 -13.02
N GLU A 51 -5.33 -10.05 -12.15
CA GLU A 51 -6.51 -9.32 -11.68
C GLU A 51 -6.16 -8.15 -10.75
N VAL A 52 -5.16 -8.30 -9.88
CA VAL A 52 -4.63 -7.16 -9.08
C VAL A 52 -4.10 -6.07 -10.01
N ARG A 53 -3.34 -6.45 -11.05
CA ARG A 53 -2.84 -5.49 -12.04
C ARG A 53 -3.97 -4.80 -12.79
N ALA A 54 -5.00 -5.55 -13.20
CA ALA A 54 -6.18 -5.00 -13.87
C ALA A 54 -6.96 -4.04 -12.96
N ALA A 55 -7.11 -4.36 -11.67
CA ALA A 55 -7.74 -3.49 -10.68
C ALA A 55 -6.94 -2.19 -10.50
N LEU A 56 -5.63 -2.28 -10.28
CA LEU A 56 -4.79 -1.11 -10.07
C LEU A 56 -4.72 -0.19 -11.31
N LYS A 57 -4.82 -0.74 -12.53
CA LYS A 57 -4.91 0.06 -13.76
C LYS A 57 -6.17 0.94 -13.86
N LYS A 58 -7.18 0.72 -13.00
CA LYS A 58 -8.37 1.59 -12.90
C LYS A 58 -8.14 2.82 -12.02
N LEU A 59 -7.01 2.91 -11.31
CA LEU A 59 -6.66 4.11 -10.55
C LEU A 59 -6.46 5.31 -11.49
N PRO A 60 -6.80 6.54 -11.05
CA PRO A 60 -6.40 7.74 -11.76
C PRO A 60 -4.87 7.78 -11.97
N PRO A 61 -4.36 8.37 -13.08
CA PRO A 61 -2.93 8.34 -13.39
C PRO A 61 -2.02 8.83 -12.26
N ALA A 62 -2.42 9.87 -11.53
CA ALA A 62 -1.66 10.39 -10.39
C ALA A 62 -1.55 9.37 -9.23
N HIS A 63 -2.64 8.65 -8.94
CA HIS A 63 -2.67 7.60 -7.92
C HIS A 63 -1.84 6.39 -8.35
N TYR A 64 -2.01 5.93 -9.59
CA TYR A 64 -1.26 4.80 -10.13
C TYR A 64 0.25 5.05 -10.12
N ASN A 65 0.70 6.20 -10.62
CA ASN A 65 2.12 6.53 -10.69
C ASN A 65 2.73 6.69 -9.30
N THR A 66 2.02 7.32 -8.37
CA THR A 66 2.46 7.48 -6.98
C THR A 66 2.56 6.12 -6.28
N LEU A 67 1.55 5.26 -6.46
CA LEU A 67 1.54 3.91 -5.90
C LEU A 67 2.69 3.07 -6.47
N SER A 68 2.90 3.06 -7.79
CA SER A 68 4.00 2.35 -8.45
C SER A 68 5.35 2.73 -7.84
N TYR A 69 5.63 4.03 -7.74
CA TYR A 69 6.89 4.52 -7.18
C TYR A 69 7.05 4.15 -5.70
N LEU A 70 5.97 4.27 -4.92
CA LEU A 70 5.97 3.89 -3.51
C LEU A 70 6.23 2.39 -3.33
N MET A 71 5.57 1.52 -4.11
CA MET A 71 5.75 0.06 -4.02
C MET A 71 7.17 -0.34 -4.40
N ALA A 72 7.74 0.27 -5.45
CA ALA A 72 9.14 0.08 -5.80
C ALA A 72 10.09 0.54 -4.67
N HIS A 73 9.78 1.65 -3.98
CA HIS A 73 10.56 2.10 -2.83
C HIS A 73 10.47 1.13 -1.64
N LEU A 74 9.26 0.71 -1.26
CA LEU A 74 9.05 -0.23 -0.15
C LEU A 74 9.72 -1.57 -0.44
N HIS A 75 9.67 -2.06 -1.68
CA HIS A 75 10.41 -3.25 -2.09
C HIS A 75 11.93 -3.06 -1.91
N ARG A 76 12.51 -1.91 -2.26
CA ARG A 76 13.94 -1.65 -1.97
C ARG A 76 14.25 -1.65 -0.47
N VAL A 77 13.30 -1.22 0.37
CA VAL A 77 13.46 -1.28 1.83
C VAL A 77 13.49 -2.73 2.31
N THR A 78 12.68 -3.63 1.76
CA THR A 78 12.70 -5.06 2.13
C THR A 78 14.02 -5.74 1.77
N LEU A 79 14.70 -5.30 0.71
CA LEU A 79 16.03 -5.82 0.34
C LEU A 79 17.12 -5.54 1.38
N ARG A 80 16.85 -4.68 2.36
CA ARG A 80 17.77 -4.33 3.47
C ARG A 80 17.32 -4.91 4.81
N LEU A 81 16.54 -6.00 4.80
CA LEU A 81 15.94 -6.60 5.99
C LEU A 81 16.96 -6.95 7.10
N ASP A 82 18.20 -7.29 6.74
CA ASP A 82 19.25 -7.63 7.71
C ASP A 82 19.67 -6.41 8.55
N GLU A 83 19.56 -5.20 7.99
CA GLU A 83 19.92 -3.94 8.63
C GLU A 83 18.70 -3.30 9.30
N ASN A 84 17.59 -3.15 8.57
CA ASN A 84 16.43 -2.38 9.01
C ASN A 84 15.30 -3.20 9.65
N LYS A 85 15.36 -4.53 9.58
CA LYS A 85 14.36 -5.49 10.11
C LYS A 85 12.94 -5.32 9.55
N MET A 86 12.79 -4.61 8.43
CA MET A 86 11.49 -4.35 7.78
C MET A 86 11.23 -5.38 6.68
N THR A 87 10.45 -6.41 7.00
CA THR A 87 9.89 -7.34 6.00
C THR A 87 8.75 -6.69 5.22
N ALA A 88 8.35 -7.26 4.09
CA ALA A 88 7.13 -6.84 3.38
C ALA A 88 5.90 -6.88 4.31
N GLN A 89 5.79 -7.90 5.16
CA GLN A 89 4.72 -7.99 6.16
C GLN A 89 4.73 -6.82 7.16
N ASN A 90 5.91 -6.44 7.67
CA ASN A 90 6.04 -5.31 8.60
C ASN A 90 5.68 -3.99 7.91
N LEU A 91 6.13 -3.79 6.68
CA LEU A 91 5.78 -2.60 5.89
C LEU A 91 4.28 -2.57 5.59
N SER A 92 3.68 -3.69 5.21
CA SER A 92 2.24 -3.77 4.94
C SER A 92 1.40 -3.46 6.17
N THR A 93 1.79 -3.96 7.34
CA THR A 93 1.11 -3.64 8.61
C THR A 93 1.10 -2.13 8.87
N VAL A 94 2.19 -1.43 8.55
CA VAL A 94 2.32 0.02 8.77
C VAL A 94 1.60 0.84 7.70
N PHE A 95 1.69 0.43 6.43
CA PHE A 95 1.19 1.22 5.29
C PHE A 95 -0.25 0.90 4.89
N ALA A 96 -0.78 -0.28 5.15
CA ALA A 96 -2.17 -0.64 4.81
C ALA A 96 -3.20 0.40 5.31
N PRO A 97 -3.23 0.79 6.61
CA PRO A 97 -4.18 1.80 7.08
C PRO A 97 -3.91 3.22 6.53
N THR A 98 -2.73 3.46 5.96
CA THR A 98 -2.37 4.74 5.34
C THR A 98 -2.84 4.82 3.89
N LEU A 99 -2.76 3.70 3.14
CA LEU A 99 -3.04 3.66 1.71
C LEU A 99 -4.49 3.27 1.38
N MET A 100 -5.14 2.55 2.30
CA MET A 100 -6.49 2.02 2.20
C MET A 100 -7.22 2.26 3.55
N PRO A 101 -7.39 3.52 3.98
CA PRO A 101 -8.07 3.83 5.23
C PRO A 101 -9.55 3.40 5.13
N MET A 102 -10.07 2.92 6.26
CA MET A 102 -11.49 2.63 6.38
C MET A 102 -12.27 3.94 6.22
N PRO A 103 -13.40 3.95 5.48
CA PRO A 103 -14.35 5.05 5.55
C PRO A 103 -14.78 5.25 7.01
N ASP A 104 -14.90 6.51 7.44
CA ASP A 104 -15.21 6.83 8.83
C ASP A 104 -16.39 6.01 9.37
N LEU A 105 -16.21 5.47 10.58
CA LEU A 105 -17.06 4.49 11.30
C LEU A 105 -18.53 4.91 11.51
N ILE A 106 -18.97 6.05 10.98
CA ILE A 106 -20.31 6.60 11.17
C ILE A 106 -21.36 5.83 10.34
N ASP A 107 -20.97 5.19 9.24
CA ASP A 107 -21.88 4.43 8.36
C ASP A 107 -21.66 2.91 8.33
N PHE A 108 -20.64 2.38 9.03
CA PHE A 108 -20.35 0.94 9.00
C PHE A 108 -21.26 0.15 9.93
N LYS A 109 -22.33 -0.43 9.35
CA LYS A 109 -23.18 -1.46 9.95
C LYS A 109 -22.37 -2.71 10.32
N GLY A 110 -21.71 -2.70 11.47
CA GLY A 110 -21.36 -3.90 12.25
C GLY A 110 -20.41 -4.93 11.62
N THR A 111 -19.71 -4.62 10.52
CA THR A 111 -18.69 -5.52 9.97
C THR A 111 -17.33 -5.10 10.49
N ILE A 112 -16.66 -5.99 11.24
CA ILE A 112 -15.28 -5.78 11.69
C ILE A 112 -14.43 -5.60 10.43
N PRO A 113 -13.72 -4.46 10.27
CA PRO A 113 -12.84 -4.25 9.14
C PRO A 113 -11.78 -5.34 9.07
N ASP A 114 -11.68 -6.03 7.93
CA ASP A 114 -10.70 -7.10 7.77
C ASP A 114 -9.33 -6.52 7.38
N MET A 115 -8.68 -5.90 8.37
CA MET A 115 -7.35 -5.32 8.24
C MET A 115 -6.30 -6.36 7.78
N ASN A 116 -6.55 -7.66 7.99
CA ASN A 116 -5.65 -8.71 7.53
C ASN A 116 -5.67 -8.86 6.01
N ARG A 117 -6.81 -8.61 5.35
CA ARG A 117 -6.90 -8.65 3.88
C ARG A 117 -6.20 -7.46 3.26
N ASP A 118 -6.29 -6.27 3.85
CA ASP A 118 -5.57 -5.09 3.37
C ASP A 118 -4.06 -5.27 3.49
N ILE A 119 -3.61 -5.81 4.62
CA ILE A 119 -2.18 -6.13 4.84
C ILE A 119 -1.72 -7.18 3.82
N SER A 120 -2.51 -8.21 3.58
CA SER A 120 -2.20 -9.27 2.61
C SER A 120 -2.14 -8.75 1.18
N ALA A 121 -3.09 -7.88 0.79
CA ALA A 121 -3.10 -7.21 -0.50
C ALA A 121 -1.82 -6.40 -0.70
N LEU A 122 -1.49 -5.56 0.28
CA LEU A 122 -0.33 -4.69 0.19
C LEU A 122 0.99 -5.48 0.19
N HIS A 123 1.07 -6.56 0.97
CA HIS A 123 2.23 -7.46 0.98
C HIS A 123 2.47 -8.02 -0.43
N MET A 124 1.44 -8.62 -1.03
CA MET A 124 1.53 -9.18 -2.38
C MET A 124 1.95 -8.12 -3.41
N ILE A 125 1.43 -6.89 -3.30
CA ILE A 125 1.79 -5.81 -4.21
C ILE A 125 3.27 -5.40 -4.03
N ILE A 126 3.79 -5.32 -2.81
CA ILE A 126 5.20 -5.00 -2.53
C ILE A 126 6.14 -6.09 -3.09
N GLU A 127 5.82 -7.37 -2.86
CA GLU A 127 6.65 -8.50 -3.33
C GLU A 127 6.63 -8.62 -4.87
N ASN A 128 5.51 -8.29 -5.50
CA ASN A 128 5.31 -8.47 -6.94
C ASN A 128 5.28 -7.16 -7.72
N GLN A 129 5.82 -6.07 -7.15
CA GLN A 129 5.70 -4.72 -7.74
C GLN A 129 6.21 -4.67 -9.19
N ASN A 130 7.31 -5.39 -9.49
CA ASN A 130 7.85 -5.43 -10.85
C ASN A 130 6.89 -6.09 -11.85
N ALA A 131 6.16 -7.14 -11.46
CA ALA A 131 5.22 -7.84 -12.34
C ALA A 131 3.89 -7.08 -12.51
N ILE A 132 3.53 -6.28 -11.51
CA ILE A 132 2.27 -5.52 -11.49
C ILE A 132 2.42 -4.21 -12.28
N PHE A 133 3.54 -3.49 -12.10
CA PHE A 133 3.71 -2.13 -12.61
C PHE A 133 4.60 -2.01 -13.86
N ASN A 134 5.41 -3.01 -14.21
CA ASN A 134 6.14 -3.03 -15.49
C ASN A 134 5.34 -3.68 -16.63
#